data_AF-A0A533SEP9-F1
#
_entry.id   AF-A0A533SEP9-F1
#
_cell.length_a   1.000
_cell.length_b   1.000
_cell.length_c   1.000
_cell.angle_alpha   90.00
_cell.angle_beta   90.00
_cell.angle_gamma   90.00
#
_symmetry.space_group_name_H-M   'P 1'
#
loop_
_entity.id
_entity.type
_entity.pdbx_description
1 polymer ?
#
loop_
_entity_poly.entity_id
_entity_poly.type
_entity_poly.pdbx_seq_one_letter_code
_entity_poly.pdbx_strand_id
1 'polypeptide(L)'
;MKTGAILVDRGKCTSCGLCIDACPGRVPHLHPTENYALICDLCGGEPQCVKVCSEGGWDALWVANKPSSYSYKLYAKRPEEITRELVINLYGEKGKEVV
;
A
#
# COMPACT_ATOMS: atom_id res chain seq x y z
N MET A 1 -17.82 11.72 -1.14
CA MET A 1 -16.52 11.68 -0.42
C MET A 1 -15.45 11.15 -1.38
N LYS A 2 -14.22 11.67 -1.34
CA LYS A 2 -13.11 11.18 -2.17
C LYS A 2 -12.17 10.37 -1.28
N THR A 3 -12.21 9.04 -1.39
CA THR A 3 -11.50 8.10 -0.50
C THR A 3 -9.99 8.07 -0.70
N GLY A 4 -9.48 8.65 -1.79
CA GLY A 4 -8.06 8.58 -2.16
C GLY A 4 -7.61 7.18 -2.58
N ALA A 5 -8.55 6.23 -2.71
CA ALA A 5 -8.27 4.88 -3.18
C ALA A 5 -7.76 4.89 -4.63
N ILE A 6 -6.87 3.95 -4.93
CA ILE A 6 -6.38 3.71 -6.28
C ILE A 6 -7.32 2.69 -6.93
N LEU A 7 -7.83 3.01 -8.12
CA LEU A 7 -8.73 2.15 -8.87
C LEU A 7 -8.00 1.55 -10.07
N VAL A 8 -8.17 0.25 -10.28
CA VAL A 8 -7.64 -0.46 -11.44
C VAL A 8 -8.70 -0.55 -12.52
N ASP A 9 -8.42 0.04 -13.67
CA ASP A 9 -9.22 -0.13 -14.88
C ASP A 9 -8.94 -1.51 -15.48
N ARG A 10 -9.87 -2.45 -15.27
CA ARG A 10 -9.74 -3.85 -15.72
C ARG A 10 -9.61 -3.97 -17.24
N GLY A 11 -10.19 -3.05 -18.01
CA GLY A 11 -10.12 -3.08 -19.47
C GLY A 11 -8.75 -2.68 -20.02
N LYS A 12 -7.95 -1.96 -19.24
CA LYS A 12 -6.59 -1.52 -19.61
C LYS A 12 -5.49 -2.26 -18.88
N CYS A 13 -5.81 -2.96 -17.79
CA CYS A 13 -4.82 -3.70 -17.03
C CYS A 13 -4.32 -4.90 -17.84
N THR A 14 -2.99 -5.04 -17.96
CA THR A 14 -2.35 -6.16 -18.66
C THR A 14 -1.77 -7.21 -17.71
N SER A 15 -2.01 -7.07 -16.40
CA SER A 15 -1.42 -7.94 -15.36
C SER A 15 0.11 -8.01 -15.37
N CYS A 16 0.79 -6.96 -15.84
CA CYS A 16 2.25 -6.94 -15.95
C CYS A 16 2.99 -6.87 -14.60
N GLY A 17 2.30 -6.63 -13.49
CA GLY A 17 2.91 -6.60 -12.15
C GLY A 17 3.70 -5.33 -11.81
N LEU A 18 3.96 -4.43 -12.76
CA LEU A 18 4.78 -3.22 -12.52
C LEU A 18 4.26 -2.33 -11.37
N CYS A 19 2.94 -2.29 -11.15
CA CYS A 19 2.34 -1.55 -10.04
C CYS A 19 2.66 -2.15 -8.66
N ILE A 20 2.90 -3.46 -8.58
CA ILE A 20 3.26 -4.18 -7.35
C ILE A 20 4.66 -3.78 -6.93
N ASP A 21 5.62 -3.80 -7.86
CA ASP A 21 7.01 -3.45 -7.61
C ASP A 21 7.20 -1.95 -7.34
N ALA A 22 6.40 -1.11 -8.00
CA ALA A 22 6.42 0.33 -7.76
C ALA A 22 5.81 0.73 -6.39
N CYS A 23 4.99 -0.12 -5.77
CA CYS A 23 4.38 0.16 -4.49
C CYS A 23 5.38 -0.13 -3.35
N PRO A 24 5.75 0.87 -2.52
CA PRO A 24 6.68 0.64 -1.42
C PRO A 24 6.21 -0.44 -0.44
N GLY A 25 4.90 -0.52 -0.22
CA GLY A 25 4.28 -1.54 0.64
C GLY A 25 3.90 -2.84 -0.06
N ARG A 26 4.17 -2.98 -1.36
CA ARG A 26 3.84 -4.16 -2.18
C ARG A 26 2.41 -4.68 -1.97
N VAL A 27 1.47 -3.75 -1.78
CA VAL A 27 0.07 -4.04 -1.44
C VAL A 27 -0.74 -4.64 -2.61
N PRO A 28 -0.63 -4.14 -3.86
CA PRO A 28 -1.37 -4.75 -4.96
C PRO A 28 -0.88 -6.18 -5.20
N HIS A 29 -1.75 -7.05 -5.68
CA HIS A 29 -1.40 -8.40 -6.14
C HIS A 29 -2.20 -8.74 -7.39
N LEU A 30 -1.81 -9.78 -8.13
CA LEU A 30 -2.59 -10.21 -9.28
C LEU A 30 -3.81 -11.02 -8.82
N HIS A 31 -4.93 -10.88 -9.54
CA HIS A 31 -6.08 -11.74 -9.31
C HIS A 31 -5.72 -13.19 -9.70
N PRO A 32 -6.08 -14.20 -8.90
CA PRO A 32 -5.59 -15.57 -9.10
C PRO A 32 -6.08 -16.23 -10.39
N THR A 33 -7.21 -15.77 -10.93
CA THR A 33 -7.87 -16.37 -12.11
C THR A 33 -8.21 -15.37 -13.22
N GLU A 34 -8.15 -14.07 -12.93
CA GLU A 34 -8.53 -13.02 -13.89
C GLU A 34 -7.29 -12.19 -14.21
N ASN A 35 -7.23 -11.62 -15.42
CA ASN A 35 -6.08 -10.83 -15.86
C ASN A 35 -6.19 -9.37 -15.42
N TYR A 36 -6.18 -9.10 -14.11
CA TYR A 36 -5.96 -7.75 -13.60
C TYR A 36 -5.25 -7.72 -12.24
N ALA A 37 -4.67 -6.56 -11.92
CA ALA A 37 -4.14 -6.28 -10.58
C ALA A 37 -5.28 -5.94 -9.61
N LEU A 38 -5.33 -6.61 -8.46
CA LEU A 38 -6.22 -6.33 -7.35
C LEU A 38 -5.53 -5.42 -6.33
N ILE A 39 -6.26 -4.39 -5.89
CA ILE A 39 -5.90 -3.51 -4.79
C ILE A 39 -7.19 -3.11 -4.07
N CYS A 40 -7.13 -2.86 -2.77
CA CYS A 40 -8.27 -2.36 -2.00
C CYS A 40 -8.74 -1.00 -2.54
N ASP A 41 -9.98 -0.94 -3.02
CA ASP A 41 -10.65 0.25 -3.51
C ASP A 41 -11.51 0.95 -2.43
N LEU A 42 -11.37 0.48 -1.18
CA LEU A 42 -12.19 0.85 -0.03
C LEU A 42 -13.69 0.62 -0.23
N CYS A 43 -14.08 -0.30 -1.12
CA CYS A 43 -15.46 -0.61 -1.45
C CYS A 43 -16.30 0.66 -1.73
N GLY A 44 -15.74 1.62 -2.48
CA GLY A 44 -16.41 2.89 -2.77
C GLY A 44 -16.56 3.85 -1.57
N GLY A 45 -15.90 3.57 -0.45
CA GLY A 45 -16.00 4.35 0.79
C GLY A 45 -16.80 3.66 1.90
N GLU A 46 -17.37 2.48 1.64
CA GLU A 46 -18.10 1.68 2.62
C GLU A 46 -17.47 0.27 2.74
N PRO A 47 -16.31 0.15 3.43
CA PRO A 47 -15.55 -1.10 3.49
C PRO A 47 -16.35 -2.25 4.13
N GLN A 48 -16.64 -3.29 3.35
CA GLN A 48 -17.41 -4.43 3.82
C GLN A 48 -16.67 -5.24 4.91
N CYS A 49 -15.33 -5.26 4.86
CA CYS A 49 -14.51 -5.91 5.88
C CYS A 49 -14.68 -5.26 7.27
N VAL A 50 -14.84 -3.93 7.34
CA VAL A 50 -15.10 -3.21 8.60
C VAL A 50 -16.50 -3.57 9.11
N LYS A 51 -17.50 -3.55 8.23
CA LYS A 51 -18.89 -3.90 8.58
C LYS A 51 -18.99 -5.28 9.22
N VAL A 52 -18.45 -6.31 8.56
CA VAL A 52 -18.47 -7.70 9.07
C VAL A 52 -17.67 -7.84 10.37
N CYS A 53 -16.57 -7.09 10.53
CA CYS A 53 -15.77 -7.11 11.75
C CYS A 53 -16.56 -6.64 12.98
N SER A 54 -17.35 -5.56 12.82
CA SER A 54 -18.24 -5.07 13.87
C SER A 54 -19.46 -5.98 14.09
N GLU A 55 -20.05 -6.52 13.03
CA GLU A 55 -21.16 -7.50 13.15
C GLU A 55 -20.76 -8.77 13.92
N GLY A 56 -19.50 -9.19 13.78
CA GLY A 56 -18.95 -10.31 14.53
C GLY A 56 -18.45 -9.97 15.93
N GLY A 57 -18.52 -8.70 16.36
CA GLY A 57 -18.19 -8.26 17.72
C GLY A 57 -16.69 -8.24 18.05
N TRP A 58 -15.81 -8.25 17.04
CA TRP A 58 -14.36 -8.14 17.28
C TRP A 58 -13.88 -6.70 17.41
N ASP A 59 -14.52 -5.78 16.67
CA ASP A 59 -14.17 -4.36 16.58
C ASP A 59 -12.67 -4.08 16.38
N ALA A 60 -11.99 -4.98 15.66
CA ALA A 60 -10.58 -4.86 15.33
C ALA A 60 -10.31 -3.94 14.14
N LEU A 61 -11.34 -3.63 13.34
CA LEU A 61 -11.27 -2.79 12.15
C LEU A 61 -12.27 -1.63 12.25
N TRP A 62 -11.87 -0.44 11.81
CA TRP A 62 -12.73 0.74 11.74
C TRP A 62 -12.36 1.62 10.54
N VAL A 63 -13.30 2.45 10.08
CA VAL A 63 -13.01 3.48 9.08
C VAL A 63 -12.35 4.65 9.78
N ALA A 64 -11.12 4.99 9.37
CA ALA A 64 -10.39 6.13 9.90
C ALA A 64 -10.23 7.22 8.84
N ASN A 65 -10.33 8.47 9.26
CA ASN A 65 -9.93 9.59 8.42
C ASN A 65 -8.41 9.63 8.32
N LYS A 66 -7.91 9.76 7.09
CA LYS A 66 -6.47 9.88 6.85
C LYS A 66 -5.97 11.22 7.43
N PRO A 67 -5.07 11.23 8.44
CA PRO A 67 -4.49 12.47 8.91
C PRO A 67 -3.57 13.09 7.85
N SER A 68 -3.28 14.39 7.95
CA SER A 68 -2.26 15.02 7.12
C SER A 68 -0.86 14.66 7.64
N SER A 69 -0.37 13.47 7.32
CA SER A 69 0.99 13.03 7.63
C SER A 69 1.88 13.01 6.39
N TYR A 70 3.12 13.45 6.53
CA TYR A 70 4.11 13.44 5.43
C TYR A 70 4.79 12.08 5.24
N SER A 71 4.70 11.18 6.24
CA SER A 71 5.56 9.99 6.33
C SER A 71 4.93 8.70 5.80
N TYR A 72 3.80 8.74 5.08
CA TYR A 72 3.16 7.52 4.55
C TYR A 72 4.10 6.67 3.69
N LYS A 73 4.96 7.32 2.89
CA LYS A 73 5.97 6.62 2.09
C LYS A 73 7.04 5.94 2.93
N LEU A 74 7.38 6.53 4.09
CA LEU A 74 8.35 5.96 5.02
C LEU A 74 7.78 4.67 5.63
N TYR A 75 6.58 4.74 6.22
CA TYR A 75 5.99 3.58 6.91
C TYR A 75 5.50 2.47 5.99
N ALA A 76 5.38 2.73 4.69
CA ALA A 76 5.07 1.71 3.71
C ALA A 76 6.31 0.86 3.32
N LYS A 77 7.53 1.31 3.62
CA LYS A 77 8.76 0.56 3.29
C LYS A 77 9.15 -0.40 4.41
N ARG A 78 9.94 -1.41 4.07
CA ARG A 78 10.57 -2.28 5.06
C ARG A 78 11.66 -1.53 5.85
N PRO A 79 11.88 -1.85 7.13
CA PRO A 79 12.90 -1.19 7.95
C PRO A 79 14.31 -1.21 7.33
N GLU A 80 14.67 -2.26 6.59
CA GLU A 80 15.98 -2.41 5.95
C GLU A 80 16.17 -1.40 4.82
N GLU A 81 15.11 -1.15 4.01
CA GLU A 81 15.14 -0.17 2.92
C GLU A 81 15.28 1.25 3.46
N ILE A 82 14.57 1.56 4.55
CA ILE A 82 14.65 2.86 5.22
C ILE A 82 16.06 3.05 5.81
N THR A 83 16.60 2.04 6.49
CA THR A 83 17.92 2.08 7.08
C THR A 83 18.99 2.34 6.02
N ARG A 84 18.91 1.63 4.88
CA ARG A 84 19.82 1.81 3.75
C ARG A 84 19.78 3.22 3.19
N GLU A 85 18.57 3.76 2.95
CA GLU A 85 18.40 5.14 2.50
C GLU A 85 18.97 6.16 3.50
N LEU A 86 18.75 5.93 4.80
CA LEU A 86 19.26 6.80 5.86
C LEU A 86 20.79 6.79 5.91
N VAL A 87 21.42 5.61 5.84
CA VAL A 87 22.89 5.48 5.86
C VAL A 87 23.51 6.20 4.67
N ILE A 88 22.94 6.05 3.47
CA ILE A 88 23.42 6.76 2.27
C ILE A 88 23.23 8.28 2.45
N ASN A 89 22.10 8.72 3.00
CA ASN A 89 21.85 10.15 3.22
C ASN A 89 22.80 10.77 4.26
N LEU A 90 23.17 10.03 5.30
CA LEU A 90 24.06 10.51 6.36
C LEU A 90 25.55 10.47 5.98
N TYR A 91 25.97 9.43 5.26
CA TYR A 91 27.39 9.15 5.02
C TYR A 91 27.82 9.25 3.54
N GLY A 92 26.90 9.50 2.61
CA GLY A 92 27.18 9.67 1.18
C GLY A 92 27.77 8.40 0.56
N GLU A 93 28.85 8.54 -0.22
CA GLU A 93 29.53 7.41 -0.88
C GLU A 93 30.02 6.36 0.13
N LYS A 94 30.51 6.76 1.32
CA LYS A 94 30.91 5.83 2.38
C LYS A 94 29.74 4.99 2.89
N GLY A 95 28.55 5.57 2.87
CA GLY A 95 27.32 4.86 3.25
C GLY A 95 26.96 3.75 2.27
N LYS A 96 27.31 3.88 0.99
CA LYS A 96 27.04 2.85 -0.04
C LYS A 96 27.91 1.60 0.12
N GLU A 97 29.06 1.72 0.78
CA GLU A 97 30.01 0.60 0.97
C GLU A 97 29.55 -0.39 2.05
N VAL A 98 28.59 0.00 2.89
CA VAL A 98 28.16 -0.75 4.08
C VAL A 98 26.70 -1.21 4.01
N VAL A 99 26.05 -1.08 2.85
CA VAL A 99 24.62 -1.38 2.61
C VAL A 99 24.37 -2.11 1.30
#